data_AF-Q6PNH1-F1
#
_entry.id   AF-Q6PNH1-F1
#
_cell.length_a   1.000
_cell.length_b   1.000
_cell.length_c   1.000
_cell.angle_alpha   90.00
_cell.angle_beta   90.00
_cell.angle_gamma   90.00
#
_symmetry.space_group_name_H-M   'P 1'
#
loop_
_entity.id
_entity.type
_entity.pdbx_description
1 polymer ?
#
loop_
_entity_poly.entity_id
_entity_poly.type
_entity_poly.pdbx_seq_one_letter_code
_entity_poly.pdbx_strand_id
1 'polypeptide(L)'
;YPDIAHFHTLRVNMPSGWFYTSKALRTVCDIWDRHGSGLTNMHGSTGDIILLGTTTPELQPTFDDLSDHGFDLGGSGSALRTPSACVGPARCEWSCYDTLNACHSITMEFQDELHRPPWPYKFKFKFSGCANDCVAAIARADLSVIGTWRDDMQVDGDAVREYAESGLDIQKEVASLCPTRAVDYDSGTKQLRIINEDCVRCMHCINVMPKALRPGKDRGATL
;
A
#
# COMPACT_ATOMS: atom_id res chain seq x y z
N TYR A 1 -2.67 -5.27 -39.39
CA TYR A 1 -3.38 -4.50 -38.36
C TYR A 1 -2.89 -3.05 -38.37
N PRO A 2 -3.37 -2.20 -39.30
CA PRO A 2 -2.92 -0.81 -39.42
C PRO A 2 -3.24 0.04 -38.18
N ASP A 3 -4.37 -0.21 -37.53
CA ASP A 3 -4.87 0.60 -36.40
C ASP A 3 -4.05 0.45 -35.10
N ILE A 4 -3.13 -0.52 -35.06
CA ILE A 4 -2.19 -0.73 -33.95
C ILE A 4 -0.73 -0.57 -34.41
N ALA A 5 -0.50 0.10 -35.54
CA ALA A 5 0.85 0.42 -36.00
C ALA A 5 1.60 1.22 -34.93
N HIS A 6 0.92 2.14 -34.25
CA HIS A 6 1.33 2.74 -33.00
C HIS A 6 0.36 2.33 -31.90
N PHE A 7 0.89 1.96 -30.73
CA PHE A 7 0.07 1.50 -29.60
C PHE A 7 0.75 1.84 -28.27
N HIS A 8 1.09 3.12 -28.12
CA HIS A 8 1.83 3.63 -26.97
C HIS A 8 1.02 3.52 -25.69
N THR A 9 1.71 3.36 -24.56
CA THR A 9 1.09 3.32 -23.24
C THR A 9 1.41 4.59 -22.48
N LEU A 10 0.39 5.28 -21.95
CA LEU A 10 0.60 6.35 -20.98
C LEU A 10 0.40 5.80 -19.57
N ARG A 11 1.31 6.19 -18.67
CA ARG A 11 1.21 5.93 -17.24
C ARG A 11 0.72 7.21 -16.61
N VAL A 12 -0.40 7.14 -15.89
CA VAL A 12 -0.99 8.27 -15.20
C VAL A 12 -0.89 8.01 -13.70
N ASN A 13 -0.34 8.99 -12.97
CA ASN A 13 -0.12 8.88 -11.53
C ASN A 13 -1.47 8.78 -10.80
N MET A 14 -1.57 7.82 -9.89
CA MET A 14 -2.80 7.53 -9.16
C MET A 14 -2.83 8.25 -7.80
N PRO A 15 -4.01 8.58 -7.25
CA PRO A 15 -4.13 8.94 -5.84
C PRO A 15 -3.65 7.81 -4.92
N SER A 16 -2.96 8.18 -3.83
CA SER A 16 -2.45 7.21 -2.84
C SER A 16 -3.58 6.32 -2.30
N GLY A 17 -3.31 5.01 -2.21
CA GLY A 17 -4.31 4.02 -1.79
C GLY A 17 -5.39 3.71 -2.83
N TRP A 18 -5.28 4.24 -4.05
CA TRP A 18 -6.22 4.03 -5.17
C TRP A 18 -7.66 4.44 -4.84
N PHE A 19 -7.83 5.51 -4.04
CA PHE A 19 -9.14 6.08 -3.75
C PHE A 19 -9.60 7.02 -4.87
N TYR A 20 -10.77 6.75 -5.43
CA TYR A 20 -11.34 7.56 -6.49
C TYR A 20 -12.75 8.02 -6.16
N THR A 21 -13.11 9.20 -6.67
CA THR A 21 -14.51 9.54 -6.89
C THR A 21 -14.94 9.05 -8.27
N SER A 22 -16.24 8.77 -8.45
CA SER A 22 -16.75 8.41 -9.77
C SER A 22 -16.60 9.54 -10.79
N LYS A 23 -16.54 10.81 -10.34
CA LYS A 23 -16.23 11.96 -11.20
C LYS A 23 -14.80 11.86 -11.77
N ALA A 24 -13.81 11.62 -10.91
CA ALA A 24 -12.40 11.51 -11.32
C ALA A 24 -12.19 10.38 -12.35
N LEU A 25 -12.80 9.20 -12.13
CA LEU A 25 -12.70 8.10 -13.09
C LEU A 25 -13.39 8.41 -14.42
N ARG A 26 -14.60 9.00 -14.39
CA ARG A 26 -15.28 9.41 -15.63
C ARG A 26 -14.46 10.42 -16.42
N THR A 27 -13.84 11.39 -15.76
CA THR A 27 -12.93 12.34 -16.41
C THR A 27 -11.78 11.64 -17.13
N VAL A 28 -11.12 10.66 -16.50
CA VAL A 28 -10.06 9.88 -17.16
C VAL A 28 -10.60 9.07 -18.35
N CYS A 29 -11.78 8.47 -18.22
CA CYS A 29 -12.44 7.78 -19.34
C CYS A 29 -12.76 8.73 -20.50
N ASP A 30 -13.38 9.88 -20.23
CA ASP A 30 -13.78 10.87 -21.25
C ASP A 30 -12.55 11.44 -21.98
N ILE A 31 -11.41 11.60 -21.29
CA ILE A 31 -10.13 11.96 -21.91
C ILE A 31 -9.63 10.80 -22.77
N TRP A 32 -9.61 9.57 -22.24
CA TRP A 32 -9.05 8.44 -22.95
C TRP A 32 -9.86 7.98 -24.17
N ASP A 33 -11.19 8.11 -24.13
CA ASP A 33 -12.08 7.84 -25.26
C ASP A 33 -11.86 8.85 -26.41
N ARG A 34 -11.39 10.07 -26.10
CA ARG A 34 -11.05 11.08 -27.11
C ARG A 34 -9.68 10.83 -27.75
N HIS A 35 -8.70 10.40 -26.96
CA HIS A 35 -7.30 10.40 -27.38
C HIS A 35 -6.69 9.00 -27.59
N GLY A 36 -7.38 7.93 -27.22
CA GLY A 36 -6.79 6.60 -27.18
C GLY A 36 -7.74 5.48 -27.59
N SER A 37 -7.36 4.27 -27.23
CA SER A 37 -8.08 3.05 -27.61
C SER A 37 -9.33 2.74 -26.76
N GLY A 38 -9.54 3.47 -25.66
CA GLY A 38 -10.51 3.11 -24.61
C GLY A 38 -10.09 1.94 -23.71
N LEU A 39 -8.97 1.26 -24.01
CA LEU A 39 -8.46 0.14 -23.20
C LEU A 39 -7.57 0.64 -22.06
N THR A 40 -7.71 0.03 -20.88
CA THR A 40 -6.93 0.40 -19.69
C THR A 40 -6.44 -0.83 -18.91
N ASN A 41 -5.44 -0.61 -18.06
CA ASN A 41 -5.26 -1.45 -16.87
C ASN A 41 -5.47 -0.60 -15.62
N MET A 42 -6.33 -1.09 -14.72
CA MET A 42 -6.64 -0.50 -13.42
C MET A 42 -6.19 -1.50 -12.34
N HIS A 43 -4.91 -1.56 -11.99
CA HIS A 43 -3.81 -0.62 -12.27
C HIS A 43 -2.57 -1.36 -12.81
N GLY A 44 -1.54 -0.63 -13.21
CA GLY A 44 -0.21 -1.19 -13.44
C GLY A 44 0.42 -1.70 -12.13
N SER A 45 1.34 -2.66 -12.22
CA SER A 45 1.93 -3.27 -11.01
C SER A 45 2.76 -2.30 -10.16
N THR A 46 3.18 -1.14 -10.66
CA THR A 46 3.80 -0.12 -9.81
C THR A 46 2.72 0.64 -9.03
N GLY A 47 1.64 1.03 -9.70
CA GLY A 47 0.46 1.68 -9.12
C GLY A 47 -0.32 2.53 -10.13
N ASP A 48 0.33 2.97 -11.20
CA ASP A 48 -0.22 3.88 -12.22
C ASP A 48 -1.52 3.38 -12.84
N ILE A 49 -2.41 4.32 -13.21
CA ILE A 49 -3.43 4.05 -14.21
C ILE A 49 -2.72 3.84 -15.55
N ILE A 50 -3.08 2.79 -16.27
CA ILE A 50 -2.49 2.48 -17.58
C ILE A 50 -3.51 2.80 -18.66
N LEU A 51 -3.22 3.81 -19.48
CA LEU A 51 -3.96 4.12 -20.69
C LEU A 51 -3.27 3.40 -21.85
N LEU A 52 -3.89 2.33 -22.36
CA LEU A 52 -3.23 1.31 -23.17
C LEU A 52 -3.54 1.49 -24.65
N GLY A 53 -2.65 2.14 -25.39
CA GLY A 53 -2.73 2.23 -26.85
C GLY A 53 -3.22 3.59 -27.33
N THR A 54 -2.27 4.39 -27.80
CA THR A 54 -2.52 5.58 -28.62
C THR A 54 -1.38 5.80 -29.61
N THR A 55 -1.45 6.87 -30.39
CA THR A 55 -0.48 7.25 -31.40
C THR A 55 0.39 8.42 -30.93
N THR A 56 1.57 8.60 -31.54
CA THR A 56 2.50 9.67 -31.17
C THR A 56 1.88 11.08 -31.18
N PRO A 57 1.07 11.48 -32.17
CA PRO A 57 0.42 12.80 -32.17
C PRO A 57 -0.52 13.06 -31.00
N GLU A 58 -1.08 12.01 -30.39
CA GLU A 58 -2.03 12.11 -29.27
C GLU A 58 -1.35 12.18 -27.90
N LEU A 59 -0.02 11.98 -27.81
CA LEU A 59 0.68 11.97 -26.52
C LEU A 59 0.58 13.32 -25.78
N GLN A 60 0.89 14.42 -26.46
CA GLN A 60 0.85 15.76 -25.87
C GLN A 60 -0.60 16.22 -25.59
N PRO A 61 -1.56 16.10 -26.54
CA PRO A 61 -2.96 16.42 -26.26
C PRO A 61 -3.55 15.66 -25.07
N THR A 62 -3.26 14.34 -24.95
CA THR A 62 -3.71 13.56 -23.79
C THR A 62 -3.13 14.10 -22.49
N PHE A 63 -1.84 14.45 -22.49
CA PHE A 63 -1.18 15.00 -21.31
C PHE A 63 -1.76 16.36 -20.89
N ASP A 64 -1.96 17.27 -21.85
CA ASP A 64 -2.52 18.59 -21.57
C ASP A 64 -3.92 18.46 -20.93
N ASP A 65 -4.78 17.61 -21.50
CA ASP A 65 -6.12 17.33 -20.97
C ASP A 65 -6.08 16.68 -19.57
N LEU A 66 -5.16 15.73 -19.32
CA LEU A 66 -4.98 15.14 -18.00
C LEU A 66 -4.54 16.18 -16.96
N SER A 67 -3.57 17.01 -17.31
CA SER A 67 -2.98 18.06 -16.46
C SER A 67 -4.02 19.11 -16.08
N ASP A 68 -4.82 19.58 -17.06
CA ASP A 68 -5.94 20.51 -16.85
C ASP A 68 -7.01 19.96 -15.89
N HIS A 69 -7.06 18.64 -15.72
CA HIS A 69 -7.99 17.94 -14.83
C HIS A 69 -7.33 17.38 -13.56
N GLY A 70 -6.10 17.80 -13.26
CA GLY A 70 -5.41 17.48 -12.00
C GLY A 70 -4.76 16.10 -11.95
N PHE A 71 -4.51 15.48 -13.10
CA PHE A 71 -3.71 14.26 -13.22
C PHE A 71 -2.36 14.58 -13.87
N ASP A 72 -1.29 13.99 -13.33
CA ASP A 72 0.03 14.01 -13.95
C ASP A 72 0.42 12.61 -14.42
N LEU A 73 1.46 12.52 -15.22
CA LEU A 73 2.05 11.26 -15.65
C LEU A 73 2.76 10.55 -14.50
N GLY A 74 2.80 9.23 -14.60
CA GLY A 74 3.61 8.38 -13.75
C GLY A 74 5.05 8.22 -14.24
N GLY A 75 5.90 7.62 -13.41
CA GLY A 75 7.32 7.45 -13.70
C GLY A 75 7.67 6.27 -14.62
N SER A 76 8.66 6.46 -15.49
CA SER A 76 9.28 5.40 -16.30
C SER A 76 10.78 5.68 -16.56
N GLY A 77 11.51 4.76 -17.20
CA GLY A 77 12.95 4.95 -17.44
C GLY A 77 13.84 4.84 -16.18
N SER A 78 15.06 5.37 -16.24
CA SER A 78 16.03 5.37 -15.13
C SER A 78 15.78 6.55 -14.19
N ALA A 79 14.62 6.52 -13.55
CA ALA A 79 14.03 7.59 -12.76
C ALA A 79 13.38 7.00 -11.51
N LEU A 80 12.89 7.87 -10.63
CA LEU A 80 11.90 7.50 -9.64
C LEU A 80 10.66 7.00 -10.37
N ARG A 81 10.17 5.83 -9.98
CA ARG A 81 8.87 5.34 -10.40
C ARG A 81 7.83 5.76 -9.38
N THR A 82 6.59 5.84 -9.84
CA THR A 82 5.42 6.22 -9.06
C THR A 82 5.38 5.48 -7.72
N PRO A 83 5.52 6.19 -6.59
CA PRO A 83 5.37 5.58 -5.27
C PRO A 83 3.95 5.02 -5.08
N SER A 84 3.81 3.96 -4.28
CA SER A 84 2.49 3.42 -3.94
C SER A 84 2.41 3.02 -2.47
N ALA A 85 1.21 3.08 -1.90
CA ALA A 85 0.94 2.76 -0.50
C ALA A 85 -0.19 1.75 -0.35
N CYS A 86 -0.17 0.99 0.74
CA CYS A 86 -1.39 0.29 1.17
C CYS A 86 -2.46 1.30 1.63
N VAL A 87 -3.67 0.80 1.92
CA VAL A 87 -4.82 1.63 2.34
C VAL A 87 -4.57 2.46 3.59
N GLY A 88 -3.58 2.08 4.41
CA GLY A 88 -3.13 2.88 5.55
C GLY A 88 -4.22 3.14 6.58
N PRO A 89 -4.16 4.29 7.29
CA PRO A 89 -5.11 4.61 8.35
C PRO A 89 -6.51 4.95 7.81
N ALA A 90 -6.69 5.11 6.50
CA ALA A 90 -8.01 5.38 5.92
C ALA A 90 -9.01 4.25 6.17
N ARG A 91 -8.53 3.00 6.26
CA ARG A 91 -9.41 1.83 6.52
C ARG A 91 -8.74 0.64 7.20
N CYS A 92 -7.56 0.80 7.78
CA CYS A 92 -6.88 -0.29 8.49
C CYS A 92 -6.46 0.16 9.89
N GLU A 93 -6.99 -0.52 10.90
CA GLU A 93 -6.74 -0.30 12.33
C GLU A 93 -5.33 -0.71 12.78
N TRP A 94 -4.59 -1.43 11.94
CA TRP A 94 -3.21 -1.87 12.20
C TRP A 94 -2.16 -0.87 11.70
N SER A 95 -2.58 0.18 11.00
CA SER A 95 -1.66 1.14 10.40
C SER A 95 -0.87 1.89 11.47
N CYS A 96 0.46 1.78 11.41
CA CYS A 96 1.38 2.39 12.36
C CYS A 96 1.75 3.84 11.99
N TYR A 97 1.53 4.26 10.74
CA TYR A 97 1.76 5.63 10.29
C TYR A 97 0.86 5.96 9.09
N ASP A 98 0.74 7.23 8.73
CA ASP A 98 -0.04 7.64 7.57
C ASP A 98 0.70 7.34 6.25
N THR A 99 0.49 6.12 5.73
CA THR A 99 1.08 5.65 4.47
C THR A 99 0.61 6.46 3.27
N LEU A 100 -0.62 6.99 3.31
CA LEU A 100 -1.20 7.74 2.20
C LEU A 100 -0.53 9.09 2.10
N ASN A 101 -0.41 9.80 3.23
CA ASN A 101 0.29 11.08 3.30
C ASN A 101 1.78 10.93 2.97
N ALA A 102 2.46 9.89 3.48
CA ALA A 102 3.86 9.63 3.15
C ALA A 102 4.05 9.39 1.64
N CYS A 103 3.20 8.57 1.04
CA CYS A 103 3.23 8.31 -0.40
C CYS A 103 3.02 9.58 -1.21
N HIS A 104 2.01 10.38 -0.87
CA HIS A 104 1.73 11.63 -1.55
C HIS A 104 2.89 12.63 -1.40
N SER A 105 3.36 12.84 -0.16
CA SER A 105 4.44 13.80 0.13
C SER A 105 5.72 13.45 -0.60
N ILE A 106 6.14 12.19 -0.60
CA ILE A 106 7.34 11.73 -1.33
C ILE A 106 7.16 11.84 -2.85
N THR A 107 5.95 11.59 -3.35
CA THR A 107 5.66 11.77 -4.78
C THR A 107 5.76 13.23 -5.20
N MET A 108 5.29 14.16 -4.36
CA MET A 108 5.34 15.60 -4.64
C MET A 108 6.74 16.20 -4.44
N GLU A 109 7.49 15.75 -3.44
CA GLU A 109 8.85 16.22 -3.17
C GLU A 109 9.80 15.87 -4.34
N PHE A 110 9.72 14.64 -4.86
CA PHE A 110 10.64 14.13 -5.88
C PHE A 110 10.02 14.10 -7.28
N GLN A 111 9.23 15.11 -7.63
CA GLN A 111 8.65 15.25 -8.96
C GLN A 111 9.71 15.30 -10.07
N ASP A 112 10.82 16.02 -9.83
CA ASP A 112 11.90 16.12 -10.82
C ASP A 112 12.52 14.76 -11.11
N GLU A 113 12.87 14.00 -10.06
CA GLU A 113 13.47 12.68 -10.19
C GLU A 113 12.51 11.65 -10.77
N LEU A 114 11.19 11.86 -10.68
CA LEU A 114 10.17 11.02 -11.31
C LEU A 114 10.01 11.31 -12.80
N HIS A 115 9.99 12.59 -13.18
CA HIS A 115 9.71 13.02 -14.56
C HIS A 115 10.98 13.17 -15.44
N ARG A 116 12.16 13.40 -14.85
CA ARG A 116 13.41 13.69 -15.57
C ARG A 116 14.48 12.68 -15.15
N PRO A 117 14.61 11.52 -15.84
CA PRO A 117 15.47 10.41 -15.43
C PRO A 117 16.93 10.81 -15.13
N PRO A 118 17.32 10.96 -13.84
CA PRO A 118 18.66 11.45 -13.48
C PRO A 118 19.59 10.33 -13.02
N TRP A 119 19.09 9.10 -12.89
CA TRP A 119 19.74 8.02 -12.16
C TRP A 119 20.30 6.94 -13.08
N PRO A 120 21.26 6.12 -12.58
CA PRO A 120 21.79 4.99 -13.35
C PRO A 120 20.73 3.96 -13.74
N TYR A 121 19.72 3.77 -12.89
CA TYR A 121 18.60 2.87 -13.19
C TYR A 121 17.31 3.28 -12.46
N LYS A 122 16.26 2.46 -12.55
CA LYS A 122 14.98 2.69 -11.89
C LYS A 122 15.12 2.63 -10.37
N PHE A 123 14.32 3.42 -9.66
CA PHE A 123 14.17 3.32 -8.21
C PHE A 123 12.69 3.44 -7.83
N LYS A 124 12.28 2.76 -6.76
CA LYS A 124 10.87 2.68 -6.33
C LYS A 124 10.76 2.83 -4.82
N PHE A 125 9.79 3.65 -4.39
CA PHE A 125 9.30 3.65 -3.02
C PHE A 125 7.98 2.88 -2.92
N LYS A 126 7.81 2.11 -1.85
CA LYS A 126 6.51 1.56 -1.44
C LYS A 126 6.31 1.66 0.07
N PHE A 127 5.08 1.99 0.47
CA PHE A 127 4.71 2.29 1.86
C PHE A 127 3.67 1.32 2.39
N SER A 128 4.06 0.48 3.34
CA SER A 128 3.19 -0.45 4.03
C SER A 128 3.00 -0.05 5.48
N GLY A 129 1.76 0.00 5.95
CA GLY A 129 1.42 0.50 7.29
C GLY A 129 1.77 -0.46 8.43
N CYS A 130 2.03 -1.74 8.15
CA CYS A 130 2.47 -2.75 9.10
C CYS A 130 3.19 -3.90 8.37
N ALA A 131 3.72 -4.88 9.12
CA ALA A 131 4.47 -6.02 8.60
C ALA A 131 3.65 -7.03 7.75
N ASN A 132 2.32 -6.88 7.64
CA ASN A 132 1.52 -7.62 6.67
C ASN A 132 1.84 -7.22 5.21
N ASP A 133 2.48 -6.07 5.01
CA ASP A 133 3.02 -5.60 3.74
C ASP A 133 2.05 -5.68 2.54
N CYS A 134 0.84 -5.11 2.70
CA CYS A 134 -0.23 -5.27 1.70
C CYS A 134 0.04 -4.65 0.32
N VAL A 135 1.04 -3.76 0.18
CA VAL A 135 1.50 -3.24 -1.12
C VAL A 135 2.74 -4.00 -1.64
N ALA A 136 3.20 -5.02 -0.90
CA ALA A 136 4.37 -5.84 -1.15
C ALA A 136 5.63 -4.99 -1.38
N ALA A 137 5.86 -4.04 -0.47
CA ALA A 137 6.97 -3.10 -0.49
C ALA A 137 8.30 -3.85 -0.49
N ILE A 138 8.49 -4.82 0.40
CA ILE A 138 9.79 -5.51 0.56
C ILE A 138 10.23 -6.26 -0.70
N ALA A 139 9.27 -6.68 -1.52
CA ALA A 139 9.53 -7.48 -2.72
C ALA A 139 9.56 -6.65 -4.02
N ARG A 140 8.99 -5.43 -4.03
CA ARG A 140 8.69 -4.68 -5.26
C ARG A 140 9.17 -3.23 -5.25
N ALA A 141 9.86 -2.80 -4.19
CA ALA A 141 10.48 -1.49 -4.09
C ALA A 141 11.97 -1.60 -3.81
N ASP A 142 12.71 -0.59 -4.25
CA ASP A 142 14.13 -0.43 -3.94
C ASP A 142 14.30 0.17 -2.52
N LEU A 143 13.34 0.99 -2.08
CA LEU A 143 13.16 1.38 -0.69
C LEU A 143 11.76 1.02 -0.19
N SER A 144 11.69 0.07 0.73
CA SER A 144 10.47 -0.33 1.42
C SER A 144 10.32 0.41 2.74
N VAL A 145 9.20 1.06 2.99
CA VAL A 145 8.90 1.68 4.28
C VAL A 145 7.77 0.91 4.95
N ILE A 146 8.07 0.15 5.99
CA ILE A 146 7.15 -0.81 6.61
C ILE A 146 6.89 -0.43 8.07
N GLY A 147 5.64 -0.16 8.39
CA GLY A 147 5.23 0.34 9.70
C GLY A 147 5.46 -0.67 10.82
N THR A 148 5.83 -0.16 11.98
CA THR A 148 6.01 -0.97 13.20
C THR A 148 5.77 -0.12 14.44
N TRP A 149 5.91 -0.73 15.60
CA TRP A 149 5.86 -0.08 16.91
C TRP A 149 7.00 -0.59 17.78
N ARG A 150 7.36 0.14 18.83
CA ARG A 150 8.47 -0.24 19.73
C ARG A 150 8.06 -0.47 21.19
N ASP A 151 6.87 -0.06 21.58
CA ASP A 151 6.29 -0.32 22.89
C ASP A 151 5.47 -1.61 22.92
N ASP A 152 4.75 -1.82 24.02
CA ASP A 152 3.97 -3.04 24.24
C ASP A 152 2.75 -3.14 23.31
N MET A 153 2.45 -4.37 22.89
CA MET A 153 1.18 -4.68 22.22
C MET A 153 0.01 -4.38 23.15
N GLN A 154 -1.04 -3.76 22.62
CA GLN A 154 -2.25 -3.49 23.37
C GLN A 154 -3.10 -4.76 23.45
N VAL A 155 -3.51 -5.16 24.64
CA VAL A 155 -4.28 -6.37 24.91
C VAL A 155 -5.58 -6.02 25.63
N ASP A 156 -6.72 -6.40 25.06
CA ASP A 156 -8.03 -6.37 25.69
C ASP A 156 -8.39 -7.79 26.19
N GLY A 157 -8.30 -7.98 27.51
CA GLY A 157 -8.56 -9.27 28.13
C GLY A 157 -10.02 -9.73 28.02
N ASP A 158 -10.98 -8.82 27.91
CA ASP A 158 -12.40 -9.18 27.75
C ASP A 158 -12.63 -9.74 26.35
N ALA A 159 -12.07 -9.09 25.33
CA ALA A 159 -12.12 -9.57 23.95
C ALA A 159 -11.36 -10.90 23.78
N VAL A 160 -10.24 -11.12 24.49
CA VAL A 160 -9.54 -12.43 24.48
C VAL A 160 -10.46 -13.54 24.99
N ARG A 161 -11.20 -13.28 26.08
CA ARG A 161 -12.17 -14.24 26.63
C ARG A 161 -13.32 -14.50 25.66
N GLU A 162 -13.83 -13.46 24.99
CA GLU A 162 -14.86 -13.59 23.95
C GLU A 162 -14.37 -14.51 22.81
N TYR A 163 -13.12 -14.35 22.33
CA TYR A 163 -12.55 -15.24 21.31
C TYR A 163 -12.50 -16.70 21.80
N ALA A 164 -12.02 -16.94 23.01
CA ALA A 164 -11.96 -18.29 23.57
C ALA A 164 -13.36 -18.92 23.71
N GLU A 165 -14.36 -18.14 24.12
CA GLU A 165 -15.75 -18.58 24.27
C GLU A 165 -16.46 -18.81 22.93
N SER A 166 -16.06 -18.07 21.90
CA SER A 166 -16.54 -18.27 20.52
C SER A 166 -15.97 -19.52 19.84
N GLY A 167 -15.06 -20.24 20.52
CA GLY A 167 -14.52 -21.53 20.09
C GLY A 167 -13.16 -21.46 19.41
N LEU A 168 -12.48 -20.31 19.41
CA LEU A 168 -11.10 -20.21 18.93
C LEU A 168 -10.15 -20.97 19.87
N ASP A 169 -9.37 -21.90 19.32
CA ASP A 169 -8.29 -22.57 20.05
C ASP A 169 -7.06 -21.64 20.11
N ILE A 170 -7.07 -20.68 21.03
CA ILE A 170 -6.02 -19.67 21.19
C ILE A 170 -4.64 -20.32 21.42
N GLN A 171 -4.60 -21.45 22.13
CA GLN A 171 -3.34 -22.16 22.36
C GLN A 171 -2.75 -22.66 21.04
N LYS A 172 -3.55 -23.36 20.23
CA LYS A 172 -3.08 -23.98 18.98
C LYS A 172 -2.91 -22.99 17.84
N GLU A 173 -3.83 -22.04 17.71
CA GLU A 173 -3.92 -21.15 16.54
C GLU A 173 -3.21 -19.82 16.74
N VAL A 174 -2.92 -19.42 17.98
CA VAL A 174 -2.22 -18.16 18.28
C VAL A 174 -0.89 -18.41 18.97
N ALA A 175 -0.89 -18.94 20.19
CA ALA A 175 0.32 -19.08 21.00
C ALA A 175 1.31 -20.06 20.37
N SER A 176 0.81 -21.20 19.89
CA SER A 176 1.64 -22.25 19.28
C SER A 176 2.15 -21.90 17.88
N LEU A 177 1.63 -20.85 17.25
CA LEU A 177 2.08 -20.35 15.95
C LEU A 177 2.90 -19.06 16.06
N CYS A 178 3.04 -18.48 17.25
CA CYS A 178 3.95 -17.36 17.48
C CYS A 178 5.39 -17.78 17.16
N PRO A 179 6.09 -17.09 16.23
CA PRO A 179 7.40 -17.52 15.76
C PRO A 179 8.49 -17.48 16.84
N THR A 180 8.31 -16.66 17.88
CA THR A 180 9.26 -16.51 18.99
C THR A 180 8.74 -17.01 20.32
N ARG A 181 7.55 -17.66 20.34
CA ARG A 181 6.89 -18.10 21.59
C ARG A 181 6.62 -16.96 22.59
N ALA A 182 6.49 -15.73 22.10
CA ALA A 182 6.21 -14.54 22.90
C ALA A 182 4.74 -14.40 23.36
N VAL A 183 3.85 -15.29 22.92
CA VAL A 183 2.43 -15.30 23.33
C VAL A 183 2.24 -16.41 24.34
N ASP A 184 1.90 -16.03 25.57
CA ASP A 184 1.63 -16.92 26.69
C ASP A 184 0.13 -16.92 26.98
N TYR A 185 -0.52 -18.08 26.91
CA TYR A 185 -1.97 -18.23 27.09
C TYR A 185 -2.28 -19.32 28.12
N ASP A 186 -3.08 -18.96 29.11
CA ASP A 186 -3.60 -19.89 30.11
C ASP A 186 -5.06 -20.23 29.75
N SER A 187 -5.28 -21.48 29.31
CA SER A 187 -6.61 -21.96 28.94
C SER A 187 -7.57 -22.13 30.13
N GLY A 188 -7.05 -22.28 31.35
CA GLY A 188 -7.84 -22.38 32.57
C GLY A 188 -8.43 -21.04 33.00
N THR A 189 -7.63 -19.97 32.89
CA THR A 189 -8.08 -18.61 33.24
C THR A 189 -8.54 -17.77 32.04
N LYS A 190 -8.32 -18.28 30.81
CA LYS A 190 -8.54 -17.58 29.53
C LYS A 190 -7.83 -16.24 29.45
N GLN A 191 -6.65 -16.13 30.07
CA GLN A 191 -5.81 -14.94 30.05
C GLN A 191 -4.67 -15.10 29.05
N LEU A 192 -4.34 -14.01 28.36
CA LEU A 192 -3.25 -13.93 27.40
C LEU A 192 -2.28 -12.83 27.79
N ARG A 193 -0.98 -13.14 27.78
CA ARG A 193 0.11 -12.21 27.99
C ARG A 193 1.05 -12.23 26.80
N ILE A 194 1.53 -11.04 26.41
CA ILE A 194 2.58 -10.89 25.41
C ILE A 194 3.89 -10.58 26.13
N ILE A 195 4.94 -11.33 25.85
CA ILE A 195 6.33 -11.05 26.25
C ILE A 195 6.90 -10.15 25.15
N ASN A 196 6.74 -8.83 25.29
CA ASN A 196 7.01 -7.88 24.20
C ASN A 196 8.49 -7.83 23.83
N GLU A 197 9.39 -8.11 24.78
CA GLU A 197 10.84 -8.16 24.58
C GLU A 197 11.25 -9.24 23.57
N ASP A 198 10.50 -10.35 23.54
CA ASP A 198 10.72 -11.47 22.61
C ASP A 198 9.86 -11.34 21.34
N CYS A 199 8.96 -10.35 21.27
CA CYS A 199 8.03 -10.19 20.15
C CYS A 199 8.72 -9.53 18.95
N VAL A 200 8.73 -10.24 17.82
CA VAL A 200 9.24 -9.74 16.53
C VAL A 200 8.19 -9.02 15.67
N ARG A 201 7.01 -8.73 16.24
CA ARG A 201 5.93 -7.94 15.62
C ARG A 201 5.50 -8.47 14.24
N CYS A 202 5.45 -9.80 14.10
CA CYS A 202 5.08 -10.51 12.87
C CYS A 202 3.60 -10.40 12.45
N MET A 203 2.78 -9.67 13.21
CA MET A 203 1.32 -9.50 13.02
C MET A 203 0.43 -10.74 13.25
N HIS A 204 0.96 -11.97 13.32
CA HIS A 204 0.12 -13.19 13.41
C HIS A 204 -1.00 -13.12 14.46
N CYS A 205 -0.67 -12.87 15.72
CA CYS A 205 -1.68 -12.83 16.79
C CYS A 205 -2.69 -11.68 16.62
N ILE A 206 -2.25 -10.51 16.14
CA ILE A 206 -3.14 -9.39 15.80
C ILE A 206 -4.08 -9.77 14.64
N ASN A 207 -3.57 -10.45 13.62
CA ASN A 207 -4.37 -10.87 12.47
C ASN A 207 -5.47 -11.87 12.86
N VAL A 208 -5.18 -12.77 13.81
CA VAL A 208 -6.16 -13.76 14.30
C VAL A 208 -7.16 -13.13 15.27
N MET A 209 -6.72 -12.21 16.15
CA MET A 209 -7.56 -11.61 17.19
C MET A 209 -7.59 -10.08 17.15
N PRO A 210 -8.01 -9.44 16.04
CA PRO A 210 -7.89 -7.99 15.85
C PRO A 210 -8.76 -7.14 16.79
N LYS A 211 -9.82 -7.73 17.39
CA LYS A 211 -10.59 -7.04 18.43
C LYS A 211 -9.86 -6.97 19.76
N ALA A 212 -9.03 -7.97 20.05
CA ALA A 212 -8.32 -8.13 21.32
C ALA A 212 -6.90 -7.56 21.30
N LEU A 213 -6.22 -7.65 20.16
CA LEU A 213 -4.82 -7.29 20.03
C LEU A 213 -4.63 -6.16 19.02
N ARG A 214 -3.84 -5.14 19.39
CA ARG A 214 -3.49 -4.03 18.49
C ARG A 214 -2.00 -3.70 18.56
N PRO A 215 -1.41 -3.13 17.49
CA PRO A 215 -0.08 -2.53 17.54
C PRO A 215 0.06 -1.58 18.73
N GLY A 216 1.28 -1.45 19.27
CA GLY A 216 1.60 -0.46 20.28
C GLY A 216 1.33 0.98 19.84
N LYS A 217 1.49 1.93 20.77
CA LYS A 217 1.21 3.35 20.56
C LYS A 217 2.44 4.13 20.13
N ASP A 218 3.63 3.67 20.47
CA ASP A 218 4.90 4.25 20.03
C ASP A 218 5.27 3.69 18.66
N ARG A 219 4.77 4.39 17.63
CA ARG A 219 4.74 3.91 16.25
C ARG A 219 5.78 4.60 15.38
N GLY A 220 6.23 3.88 14.36
CA GLY A 220 7.14 4.36 13.33
C GLY A 220 7.18 3.39 12.16
N ALA A 221 8.33 3.33 11.48
CA ALA A 221 8.56 2.40 10.38
C ALA A 221 10.00 1.89 10.37
N THR A 222 10.19 0.74 9.74
CA THR A 222 11.47 0.17 9.32
C THR A 222 11.68 0.46 7.83
N LEU A 223 12.92 0.81 7.46
CA LEU A 223 13.35 1.00 6.08
C LEU A 223 14.28 -0.15 5.67
#